data_AF-A0A349QVC0-F1
#
_entry.id   AF-A0A349QVC0-F1
#
_cell.length_a   1.000
_cell.length_b   1.000
_cell.length_c   1.000
_cell.angle_alpha   90.00
_cell.angle_beta   90.00
_cell.angle_gamma   90.00
#
_symmetry.space_group_name_H-M   'P 1'
#
loop_
_entity.id
_entity.type
_entity.pdbx_description
1 polymer ?
#
loop_
_entity_poly.entity_id
_entity_poly.type
_entity_poly.pdbx_seq_one_letter_code
_entity_poly.pdbx_strand_id
1 'polypeptide(L)'
;MKKLLFSILCASPSLLFAQGSQVNLQSPKAVGMGGAGSAYFLDESSIFYSPGALAKMDHNAISVAGNAVMYKSGFQEVGSTVVYHTRNQISTPFSLFAAFGPKNSWWKAGIGVYTPYGGAVDWGKDWVGKFSLVSLSLR
;
A
#
# COMPACT_ATOMS: atom_id res chain seq x y z
N MET A 1 -2.58 -32.93 -14.08
CA MET A 1 -1.89 -32.80 -12.77
C MET A 1 -0.90 -31.63 -12.72
N LYS A 2 0.07 -31.52 -13.64
CA LYS A 2 1.07 -30.41 -13.63
C LYS A 2 0.47 -28.99 -13.67
N LYS A 3 -0.55 -28.76 -14.50
CA LYS A 3 -1.24 -27.46 -14.60
C LYS A 3 -1.96 -27.06 -13.30
N LEU A 4 -2.59 -28.04 -12.63
CA LEU A 4 -3.27 -27.81 -11.36
C LEU A 4 -2.28 -27.46 -10.24
N LEU A 5 -1.18 -28.21 -10.14
CA LEU A 5 -0.09 -27.93 -9.20
C LEU A 5 0.49 -26.52 -9.42
N PHE A 6 0.72 -26.13 -10.67
CA PHE A 6 1.23 -24.80 -11.00
C PHE A 6 0.25 -23.69 -10.58
N SER A 7 -1.05 -23.85 -10.88
CA SER A 7 -2.08 -22.90 -10.45
C SER A 7 -2.16 -22.77 -8.93
N ILE A 8 -2.08 -23.88 -8.19
CA ILE A 8 -2.07 -23.87 -6.71
C ILE A 8 -0.82 -23.15 -6.20
N LEU A 9 0.35 -23.41 -6.78
CA LEU A 9 1.59 -22.76 -6.39
C LEU A 9 1.51 -21.23 -6.59
N CYS A 10 1.00 -20.78 -7.73
CA CYS A 10 0.81 -19.36 -8.02
C CYS A 10 -0.22 -18.70 -7.10
N ALA A 11 -1.26 -19.42 -6.66
CA ALA A 11 -2.29 -18.90 -5.76
C ALA A 11 -1.84 -18.88 -4.28
N SER A 12 -0.92 -19.75 -3.88
CA SER A 12 -0.51 -19.93 -2.47
C SER A 12 -0.09 -18.66 -1.71
N PRO A 13 0.57 -17.63 -2.32
CA PRO A 13 0.95 -16.42 -1.59
C PRO A 13 -0.25 -15.60 -1.08
N SER A 14 -1.43 -15.75 -1.70
CA SER A 14 -2.65 -15.04 -1.27
C SER A 14 -3.10 -15.39 0.15
N LEU A 15 -2.62 -16.50 0.70
CA LEU A 15 -2.95 -16.99 2.04
C LEU A 15 -2.09 -16.38 3.15
N LEU A 16 -1.02 -15.64 2.82
CA LEU A 16 -0.02 -15.20 3.81
C LEU A 16 -0.47 -14.01 4.66
N PHE A 17 -1.41 -13.17 4.17
CA PHE A 17 -1.87 -11.94 4.84
C PHE A 17 -0.72 -11.08 5.45
N ALA A 18 0.44 -11.06 4.79
CA ALA A 18 1.71 -10.56 5.35
C ALA A 18 2.06 -9.11 4.93
N GLN A 19 1.06 -8.22 4.79
CA GLN A 19 1.29 -6.83 4.34
C GLN A 19 2.12 -5.99 5.35
N GLY A 20 2.05 -6.33 6.65
CA GLY A 20 2.72 -5.56 7.69
C GLY A 20 2.27 -4.09 7.70
N SER A 21 3.23 -3.16 7.78
CA SER A 21 2.99 -1.71 7.80
C SER A 21 3.20 -1.04 6.44
N GLN A 22 3.22 -1.80 5.35
CA GLN A 22 3.36 -1.25 4.00
C GLN A 22 2.08 -0.53 3.59
N VAL A 23 2.24 0.65 3.01
CA VAL A 23 1.13 1.50 2.56
C VAL A 23 1.13 1.53 1.03
N ASN A 24 0.20 0.81 0.41
CA ASN A 24 0.12 0.67 -1.05
C ASN A 24 -0.77 1.76 -1.70
N LEU A 25 -0.39 3.03 -1.52
CA LEU A 25 -1.20 4.20 -1.94
C LEU A 25 -0.48 5.09 -2.96
N GLN A 26 0.43 4.51 -3.73
CA GLN A 26 1.29 5.25 -4.66
C GLN A 26 0.51 5.85 -5.84
N SER A 27 -0.65 5.26 -6.22
CA SER A 27 -1.57 5.83 -7.20
C SER A 27 -3.03 5.66 -6.77
N PRO A 28 -3.85 6.73 -6.78
CA PRO A 28 -5.28 6.64 -6.56
C PRO A 28 -5.99 5.72 -7.56
N LYS A 29 -5.50 5.64 -8.81
CA LYS A 29 -6.03 4.71 -9.82
C LYS A 29 -5.79 3.26 -9.38
N ALA A 30 -4.57 2.94 -8.96
CA ALA A 30 -4.22 1.60 -8.48
C ALA A 30 -5.04 1.23 -7.24
N VAL A 31 -5.23 2.17 -6.31
CA VAL A 31 -6.08 1.99 -5.11
C VAL A 31 -7.52 1.72 -5.50
N GLY A 32 -8.10 2.50 -6.41
CA GLY A 32 -9.45 2.28 -6.94
C GLY A 32 -9.64 0.92 -7.63
N MET A 33 -8.56 0.34 -8.15
CA MET A 33 -8.54 -1.00 -8.76
C MET A 33 -8.17 -2.12 -7.77
N GLY A 34 -8.12 -1.85 -6.46
CA GLY A 34 -7.77 -2.86 -5.46
C GLY A 34 -6.31 -3.33 -5.53
N GLY A 35 -5.40 -2.48 -6.00
CA GLY A 35 -3.96 -2.77 -6.08
C GLY A 35 -3.50 -3.44 -7.38
N ALA A 36 -4.32 -3.44 -8.44
CA ALA A 36 -3.99 -4.07 -9.73
C ALA A 36 -2.83 -3.42 -10.52
N GLY A 37 -2.17 -2.38 -9.98
CA GLY A 37 -1.09 -1.65 -10.65
C GLY A 37 0.20 -2.45 -10.90
N SER A 38 0.34 -3.63 -10.31
CA SER A 38 1.49 -4.53 -10.56
C SER A 38 1.40 -5.28 -11.89
N ALA A 39 0.19 -5.51 -12.41
CA ALA A 39 -0.03 -6.29 -13.62
C ALA A 39 -0.09 -5.45 -14.90
N TYR A 40 -0.29 -4.13 -14.77
CA TYR A 40 -0.53 -3.23 -15.91
C TYR A 40 0.05 -1.83 -15.64
N PHE A 41 0.49 -1.14 -16.70
CA PHE A 41 0.91 0.26 -16.60
C PHE A 41 -0.32 1.15 -16.40
N LEU A 42 -0.43 1.85 -15.26
CA LEU A 42 -1.57 2.73 -14.97
C LEU A 42 -1.22 4.22 -15.10
N ASP A 43 -0.05 4.59 -14.60
CA ASP A 43 0.50 5.94 -14.56
C ASP A 43 1.98 5.86 -14.13
N GLU A 44 2.60 7.01 -13.85
CA GLU A 44 4.01 7.14 -13.50
C GLU A 44 4.35 6.38 -12.20
N SER A 45 3.37 6.09 -11.34
CA SER A 45 3.57 5.23 -10.17
C SER A 45 3.95 3.79 -10.53
N SER A 46 3.82 3.38 -11.79
CA SER A 46 4.36 2.10 -12.28
C SER A 46 5.87 1.97 -12.05
N ILE A 47 6.62 3.06 -11.81
CA ILE A 47 7.99 2.98 -11.30
C ILE A 47 8.07 2.14 -10.00
N PHE A 48 7.07 2.24 -9.12
CA PHE A 48 6.98 1.46 -7.89
C PHE A 48 6.49 0.03 -8.13
N TYR A 49 5.44 -0.15 -8.94
CA TYR A 49 4.80 -1.44 -9.11
C TYR A 49 5.47 -2.36 -10.15
N SER A 50 5.95 -1.80 -11.25
CA SER A 50 6.56 -2.52 -12.38
C SER A 50 7.44 -1.59 -13.23
N PRO A 51 8.74 -1.43 -12.87
CA PRO A 51 9.65 -0.55 -13.61
C PRO A 51 9.76 -0.89 -15.10
N GLY A 52 9.65 -2.16 -15.47
CA GLY A 52 9.68 -2.59 -16.87
C GLY A 52 8.47 -2.14 -17.68
N ALA A 53 7.31 -1.95 -17.03
CA ALA A 53 6.12 -1.42 -17.68
C ALA A 53 6.29 0.06 -18.06
N LEU A 54 7.18 0.79 -17.37
CA LEU A 54 7.50 2.19 -17.66
C LEU A 54 8.04 2.38 -19.08
N ALA A 55 8.82 1.43 -19.59
CA ALA A 55 9.37 1.49 -20.95
C ALA A 55 8.28 1.46 -22.03
N LYS A 56 7.07 1.00 -21.72
CA LYS A 56 5.92 0.98 -22.63
C LYS A 56 5.09 2.27 -22.61
N MET A 57 5.45 3.24 -21.76
CA MET A 57 4.76 4.52 -21.70
C MET A 57 5.00 5.32 -22.99
N ASP A 58 3.93 5.78 -23.62
CA ASP A 58 3.95 6.52 -24.87
C ASP A 58 4.15 8.04 -24.68
N HIS A 59 3.99 8.53 -23.45
CA HIS A 59 4.11 9.94 -23.08
C HIS A 59 5.20 10.19 -22.03
N ASN A 60 5.38 11.45 -21.65
CA ASN A 60 6.18 11.87 -20.50
C ASN A 60 5.23 12.61 -19.57
N ALA A 61 5.31 12.35 -18.28
CA ALA A 61 4.35 12.93 -17.34
C ALA A 61 4.87 12.96 -15.90
N ILE A 62 4.12 13.69 -15.09
CA ILE A 62 4.32 13.87 -13.66
C ILE A 62 2.97 13.57 -13.00
N SER A 63 2.99 12.77 -11.96
CA SER A 63 1.83 12.46 -11.13
C SER A 63 2.09 12.88 -9.68
N VAL A 64 1.07 13.51 -9.10
CA VAL A 64 1.03 13.90 -7.69
C VAL A 64 -0.25 13.33 -7.11
N ALA A 65 -0.15 12.68 -5.96
CA ALA A 65 -1.30 12.19 -5.22
C ALA A 65 -1.12 12.38 -3.71
N GLY A 66 -2.25 12.58 -3.04
CA GLY A 66 -2.38 12.56 -1.60
C GLY A 66 -3.55 11.66 -1.23
N ASN A 67 -3.39 10.89 -0.16
CA ASN A 67 -4.43 10.01 0.35
C ASN A 67 -4.71 10.33 1.82
N ALA A 68 -5.91 9.98 2.30
CA ALA A 68 -6.23 10.00 3.71
C ALA A 68 -6.54 8.57 4.17
N VAL A 69 -5.81 8.10 5.17
CA VAL A 69 -5.92 6.74 5.70
C VAL A 69 -6.41 6.79 7.12
N MET A 70 -7.47 6.04 7.41
CA MET A 70 -8.00 5.85 8.76
C MET A 70 -7.88 4.39 9.15
N TYR A 71 -7.01 4.11 10.14
CA TYR A 71 -6.91 2.79 10.74
C TYR A 71 -7.91 2.69 11.89
N LYS A 72 -8.75 1.65 11.86
CA LYS A 72 -9.67 1.32 12.95
C LYS A 72 -9.44 -0.13 13.35
N SER A 73 -8.91 -0.33 14.54
CA SER A 73 -8.74 -1.67 15.11
C SER A 73 -9.68 -1.86 16.29
N GLY A 74 -10.23 -3.06 16.39
CA GLY A 74 -10.98 -3.53 17.56
C GLY A 74 -10.22 -4.65 18.24
N PHE A 75 -10.20 -4.63 19.57
CA PHE A 75 -9.68 -5.72 20.38
C PHE A 75 -10.74 -6.17 21.36
N GLN A 76 -11.03 -7.47 21.37
CA GLN A 76 -11.93 -8.10 22.32
C GLN A 76 -11.16 -9.16 23.10
N GLU A 77 -11.17 -9.04 24.41
CA GLU A 77 -10.54 -10.03 25.29
C GLU A 77 -11.36 -11.33 25.31
N VAL A 78 -10.66 -12.46 25.43
CA VAL A 78 -11.31 -13.78 25.54
C VAL A 78 -12.21 -13.82 26.77
N GLY A 79 -13.49 -14.13 26.58
CA GLY A 79 -14.48 -14.18 27.67
C GLY A 79 -15.10 -12.83 28.03
N SER A 80 -14.69 -11.73 27.39
CA SER A 80 -15.31 -10.41 27.56
C SER A 80 -16.31 -10.12 26.44
N THR A 81 -17.37 -9.36 26.76
CA THR A 81 -18.28 -8.75 25.76
C THR A 81 -17.88 -7.33 25.39
N VAL A 82 -16.84 -6.78 26.02
CA VAL A 82 -16.35 -5.42 25.79
C VAL A 82 -15.33 -5.42 24.66
N VAL A 83 -15.56 -4.57 23.66
CA VAL A 83 -14.62 -4.32 22.56
C VAL A 83 -13.96 -2.97 22.79
N TYR A 84 -12.63 -2.97 22.84
CA TYR A 84 -11.82 -1.75 22.88
C TYR A 84 -11.52 -1.31 21.45
N HIS A 85 -11.58 -0.01 21.20
CA HIS A 85 -11.29 0.56 19.89
C HIS A 85 -10.14 1.55 19.97
N THR A 86 -9.36 1.58 18.90
CA THR A 86 -8.33 2.61 18.72
C THR A 86 -8.99 3.96 18.49
N ARG A 87 -8.36 5.02 18.97
CA ARG A 87 -8.75 6.40 18.66
C ARG A 87 -8.53 6.67 17.18
N ASN A 88 -9.38 7.51 16.61
CA ASN A 88 -9.26 7.88 15.20
C ASN A 88 -7.95 8.63 14.97
N GLN A 89 -7.15 8.10 14.04
CA GLN A 89 -5.96 8.77 13.53
C GLN A 89 -6.04 8.79 12.01
N ILE A 90 -5.86 9.98 11.43
CA ILE A 90 -5.80 10.17 9.99
C ILE A 90 -4.34 10.36 9.62
N SER A 91 -3.82 9.47 8.79
CA SER A 91 -2.50 9.61 8.17
C SER A 91 -2.68 10.09 6.74
N THR A 92 -1.78 10.97 6.29
CA THR A 92 -1.86 11.59 4.95
C THR A 92 -0.65 11.24 4.08
N PRO A 93 -0.50 9.97 3.66
CA PRO A 93 0.61 9.59 2.78
C PRO A 93 0.47 10.27 1.42
N PHE A 94 1.61 10.64 0.86
CA PHE A 94 1.69 11.30 -0.44
C PHE A 94 2.54 10.48 -1.42
N SER A 95 2.37 10.78 -2.70
CA SER A 95 3.25 10.31 -3.76
C SER A 95 3.45 11.37 -4.83
N LEU A 96 4.68 11.44 -5.32
CA LEU A 96 5.12 12.23 -6.45
C LEU A 96 5.93 11.30 -7.35
N PHE A 97 5.53 11.17 -8.61
CA PHE A 97 6.26 10.42 -9.62
C PHE A 97 6.46 11.27 -10.86
N ALA A 98 7.60 11.10 -11.50
CA ALA A 98 7.95 11.78 -12.73
C ALA A 98 8.64 10.80 -13.65
N ALA A 99 8.20 10.71 -14.90
CA ALA A 99 8.72 9.76 -15.88
C ALA A 99 8.92 10.43 -17.24
N PHE A 100 10.13 10.28 -17.78
CA PHE A 100 10.57 10.95 -19.01
C PHE A 100 11.43 10.02 -19.88
N GLY A 101 11.31 10.20 -21.18
CA GLY A 101 12.26 9.68 -22.16
C GLY A 101 11.84 9.98 -23.60
N PRO A 102 12.68 9.64 -24.58
CA PRO A 102 12.41 9.94 -25.98
C PRO A 102 11.14 9.22 -26.49
N LYS A 103 10.46 9.82 -27.48
CA LYS A 103 9.32 9.17 -28.15
C LYS A 103 9.80 7.94 -28.92
N ASN A 104 9.02 6.86 -28.91
CA ASN A 104 9.34 5.58 -29.57
C ASN A 104 10.69 4.98 -29.16
N SER A 105 11.14 5.25 -27.93
CA SER A 105 12.35 4.64 -27.37
C SER A 105 12.03 3.31 -26.69
N TRP A 106 13.04 2.45 -26.60
CA TRP A 106 13.00 1.23 -25.80
C TRP A 106 13.15 1.47 -24.29
N TRP A 107 13.47 2.71 -23.89
CA TRP A 107 13.70 3.09 -22.49
C TRP A 107 12.95 4.36 -22.08
N LYS A 108 12.60 4.39 -20.80
CA LYS A 108 12.11 5.55 -20.05
C LYS A 108 12.83 5.57 -18.70
N ALA A 109 13.09 6.75 -18.16
CA ALA A 109 13.63 6.94 -16.83
C ALA A 109 12.61 7.69 -15.98
N GLY A 110 12.63 7.44 -14.67
CA GLY A 110 11.75 8.15 -13.77
C GLY A 110 12.23 8.16 -12.34
N ILE A 111 11.65 9.06 -11.56
CA ILE A 111 11.91 9.22 -10.13
C ILE A 111 10.58 9.22 -9.38
N GLY A 112 10.59 8.64 -8.19
CA GLY A 112 9.43 8.60 -7.29
C GLY A 112 9.83 9.02 -5.88
N VAL A 113 9.05 9.92 -5.28
CA VAL A 113 9.12 10.28 -3.87
C VAL A 113 7.73 10.01 -3.27
N TYR A 114 7.65 9.08 -2.32
CA TYR A 114 6.37 8.63 -1.79
C TYR A 114 6.53 8.12 -0.36
N THR A 115 5.41 7.92 0.34
CA THR A 115 5.36 7.27 1.66
C THR A 115 5.23 5.74 1.49
N PRO A 116 6.29 4.94 1.71
CA PRO A 116 6.26 3.48 1.49
C PRO A 116 5.63 2.69 2.65
N TYR A 117 5.84 3.19 3.87
CA TYR A 117 5.40 2.57 5.11
C TYR A 117 4.69 3.61 5.96
N GLY A 118 3.77 3.13 6.80
CA GLY A 118 3.02 3.98 7.68
C GLY A 118 2.08 3.17 8.53
N GLY A 119 1.67 3.76 9.63
CA GLY A 119 0.77 3.11 10.57
C GLY A 119 0.80 3.86 11.87
N ALA A 120 -0.38 4.23 12.35
CA ALA A 120 -0.53 4.87 13.63
C ALA A 120 -1.70 4.21 14.36
N VAL A 121 -1.47 3.88 15.62
CA VAL A 121 -2.44 3.24 16.49
C VAL A 121 -2.35 3.93 17.85
N ASP A 122 -3.47 4.39 18.37
CA ASP A 122 -3.57 4.93 19.73
C ASP A 122 -4.73 4.23 20.46
N TRP A 123 -4.39 3.42 21.46
CA TRP A 123 -5.33 2.70 22.31
C TRP A 123 -5.73 3.50 23.56
N GLY A 124 -5.07 4.63 23.84
CA GLY A 124 -5.22 5.37 25.08
C GLY A 124 -4.53 4.69 26.27
N LYS A 125 -4.55 5.37 27.42
CA LYS A 125 -3.85 4.92 28.64
C LYS A 125 -4.70 4.01 29.54
N ASP A 126 -6.00 3.94 29.27
CA ASP A 126 -7.00 3.32 30.15
C ASP A 126 -7.58 2.00 29.61
N TRP A 127 -6.98 1.44 28.55
CA TRP A 127 -7.43 0.16 27.97
C TRP A 127 -6.76 -1.05 28.63
N VAL A 128 -7.36 -2.23 28.43
CA VAL A 128 -6.94 -3.49 29.08
C VAL A 128 -5.49 -3.89 28.76
N GLY A 129 -4.99 -3.62 27.55
CA GLY A 129 -3.63 -3.96 27.12
C GLY A 129 -2.59 -2.86 27.30
N LYS A 130 -2.85 -1.85 28.14
CA LYS A 130 -1.98 -0.66 28.33
C LYS A 130 -0.53 -0.95 28.70
N PHE A 131 -0.24 -2.12 29.28
CA PHE A 131 1.12 -2.52 29.62
C PHE A 131 1.89 -3.12 28.43
N SER A 132 1.21 -3.44 27.33
CA SER A 132 1.82 -3.96 26.10
C SER A 132 1.96 -2.88 25.03
N LEU A 133 0.90 -2.10 24.78
CA LEU A 133 0.91 -1.06 23.76
C LEU A 133 -0.06 0.06 24.14
N VAL A 134 0.39 1.31 24.12
CA VAL A 134 -0.48 2.48 24.30
C VAL A 134 -0.65 3.22 23.00
N SER A 135 0.47 3.55 22.34
CA SER A 135 0.48 4.23 21.06
C SER A 135 1.67 3.76 20.23
N LEU A 136 1.48 3.67 18.92
CA LEU A 136 2.51 3.44 17.90
C LEU A 136 2.35 4.49 16.82
N SER A 137 3.45 5.06 16.33
CA SER A 137 3.43 5.94 15.16
C SER A 137 4.66 5.69 14.30
N LEU A 138 4.43 5.19 13.10
CA LEU A 138 5.40 5.10 12.03
C LEU A 138 5.03 6.15 10.98
N ARG A 139 5.91 7.14 10.82
CA ARG A 139 5.75 8.28 9.91
C ARG A 139 6.73 8.19 8.75
#